data_AF-A0A7S2EXU5-F1
#
_entry.id   AF-A0A7S2EXU5-F1
#
_cell.length_a   1.000
_cell.length_b   1.000
_cell.length_c   1.000
_cell.angle_alpha   90.00
_cell.angle_beta   90.00
_cell.angle_gamma   90.00
#
_symmetry.space_group_name_H-M   'P 1'
#
loop_
_entity.id
_entity.type
_entity.pdbx_description
1 polymer ?
#
loop_
_entity_poly.entity_id
_entity_poly.type
_entity_poly.pdbx_seq_one_letter_code
_entity_poly.pdbx_strand_id
1 'polypeptide(L)'
;MNRRVVFLSTPTLLGILLSGASHFLTPVSGHGFLKSPRSRNLHAYIEGKYSGGGDDTPRKDTCPHCLNRGGTLARCGLFQGHNYDEPENVEGDLMPTTIQDTYVEGDEIIVESVITAHHKGHLTLKACAIEEGEIPSQDCFDENPLTFIEDMYYGANPDPDYPERAYIPPVNVMENFRRDSTVVPNSLKFKHKYQLPSSLRGSLVLIQWQYLTANSCIHKGYKNYDWPRGWDDNKHLPTCGKLPEDGDGVPEQFWNCAEVEILPKGSSHAEESSEESSEEFSDTSQGEPTDLDSNNESESTSLESSESFDDESYGYDDPRNHYFCGTSWRRAKRKCLENRADHCPEGTDRVCPDGQQCYADLPCNAMASGRRTRSLRG
;
A
#
# COMPACT_ATOMS: atom_id res chain seq x y z
N MET A 1 20.00 -53.24 68.74
CA MET A 1 18.64 -52.81 68.32
C MET A 1 18.77 -51.58 67.44
N ASN A 2 18.12 -51.61 66.28
CA ASN A 2 18.47 -50.95 65.02
C ASN A 2 18.65 -49.42 65.05
N ARG A 3 19.80 -48.96 64.54
CA ARG A 3 20.00 -47.60 63.99
C ARG A 3 19.36 -47.54 62.60
N ARG A 4 18.37 -46.66 62.40
CA ARG A 4 17.82 -46.34 61.08
C ARG A 4 18.70 -45.28 60.41
N VAL A 5 19.28 -45.66 59.28
CA VAL A 5 19.86 -44.75 58.28
C VAL A 5 18.73 -44.30 57.37
N VAL A 6 18.56 -43.00 57.16
CA VAL A 6 17.72 -42.46 56.07
C VAL A 6 18.59 -41.48 55.28
N PHE A 7 18.75 -41.82 54.01
CA PHE A 7 19.53 -41.11 53.01
C PHE A 7 18.85 -39.79 52.60
N LEU A 8 19.65 -38.72 52.50
CA LEU A 8 19.28 -37.46 51.86
C LEU A 8 19.29 -37.66 50.34
N SER A 9 18.14 -37.52 49.68
CA SER A 9 18.03 -37.51 48.22
C SER A 9 18.41 -36.13 47.68
N THR A 10 19.42 -36.07 46.83
CA THR A 10 19.75 -34.90 45.99
C THR A 10 18.74 -34.79 44.84
N PRO A 11 18.26 -33.60 44.48
CA PRO A 11 17.45 -33.43 43.28
C PRO A 11 18.36 -33.37 42.06
N THR A 12 18.17 -34.31 41.13
CA THR A 12 18.79 -34.31 39.80
C THR A 12 18.19 -33.17 38.98
N LEU A 13 19.03 -32.24 38.55
CA LEU A 13 18.68 -31.15 37.65
C LEU A 13 18.40 -31.74 36.25
N LEU A 14 17.13 -31.91 35.89
CA LEU A 14 16.75 -32.27 34.52
C LEU A 14 16.57 -30.97 33.74
N GLY A 15 17.62 -30.57 33.01
CA GLY A 15 17.57 -29.45 32.08
C GLY A 15 16.69 -29.80 30.88
N ILE A 16 15.47 -29.25 30.84
CA ILE A 16 14.64 -29.24 29.64
C ILE A 16 15.10 -28.05 28.80
N LEU A 17 15.84 -28.33 27.73
CA LEU A 17 16.03 -27.42 26.61
C LEU A 17 14.66 -27.25 25.92
N LEU A 18 13.93 -26.19 26.29
CA LEU A 18 12.79 -25.71 25.51
C LEU A 18 13.34 -25.07 24.23
N SER A 19 13.26 -25.82 23.13
CA SER A 19 13.51 -25.33 21.78
C SER A 19 12.66 -24.10 21.51
N GLY A 20 13.34 -22.98 21.29
CA GLY A 20 12.75 -21.76 20.79
C GLY A 20 12.13 -21.99 19.42
N ALA A 21 10.82 -21.78 19.36
CA ALA A 21 10.08 -21.43 18.15
C ALA A 21 8.70 -20.92 18.57
N SER A 22 8.63 -19.80 19.30
CA SER A 22 7.41 -18.99 19.30
C SER A 22 7.32 -18.34 17.93
N HIS A 23 6.86 -19.11 16.94
CA HIS A 23 6.19 -18.53 15.80
C HIS A 23 4.88 -17.99 16.37
N PHE A 24 4.85 -16.70 16.69
CA PHE A 24 3.59 -15.99 16.77
C PHE A 24 2.98 -16.07 15.37
N LEU A 25 2.24 -17.14 15.10
CA LEU A 25 1.24 -17.14 14.05
C LEU A 25 0.24 -16.07 14.49
N THR A 26 0.41 -14.86 13.97
CA THR A 26 -0.65 -13.87 13.99
C THR A 26 -1.88 -14.54 13.39
N PRO A 27 -3.08 -14.40 13.99
CA PRO A 27 -4.28 -14.87 13.34
C PRO A 27 -4.44 -14.06 12.06
N VAL A 28 -4.03 -14.64 10.92
CA VAL A 28 -4.24 -14.05 9.61
C VAL A 28 -5.70 -14.26 9.27
N SER A 29 -6.50 -13.24 9.55
CA SER A 29 -7.87 -13.12 9.03
C SER A 29 -7.81 -12.14 7.85
N GLY A 30 -7.40 -12.65 6.69
CA GLY A 30 -7.38 -11.87 5.45
C GLY A 30 -8.68 -12.08 4.67
N HIS A 31 -9.28 -11.00 4.17
CA HIS A 31 -10.66 -11.02 3.65
C HIS A 31 -10.88 -10.32 2.31
N GLY A 32 -9.83 -10.01 1.56
CA GLY A 32 -9.97 -9.84 0.11
C GLY A 32 -9.15 -8.72 -0.49
N PHE A 33 -9.17 -8.65 -1.81
CA PHE A 33 -8.48 -7.64 -2.60
C PHE A 33 -9.22 -7.29 -3.88
N LEU A 34 -8.90 -6.11 -4.40
CA LEU A 34 -9.30 -5.67 -5.73
C LEU A 34 -8.43 -6.35 -6.79
N LYS A 35 -9.05 -7.17 -7.65
CA LYS A 35 -8.36 -7.95 -8.69
C LYS A 35 -8.21 -7.18 -10.00
N SER A 36 -9.25 -6.44 -10.40
CA SER A 36 -9.28 -5.66 -11.65
C SER A 36 -10.11 -4.39 -11.43
N PRO A 37 -9.58 -3.20 -11.75
CA PRO A 37 -8.17 -2.94 -12.07
C PRO A 37 -7.26 -3.42 -10.94
N ARG A 38 -6.07 -3.94 -11.27
CA ARG A 38 -5.24 -4.66 -10.30
C ARG A 38 -4.73 -3.71 -9.21
N SER A 39 -4.91 -4.07 -7.95
CA SER A 39 -4.45 -3.21 -6.87
C SER A 39 -2.93 -3.21 -6.68
N ARG A 40 -2.39 -2.17 -6.06
CA ARG A 40 -0.97 -2.03 -5.70
C ARG A 40 -0.45 -3.25 -4.92
N ASN A 41 -1.23 -3.72 -3.94
CA ASN A 41 -0.90 -4.91 -3.14
C ASN A 41 -0.95 -6.21 -3.94
N LEU A 42 -1.87 -6.32 -4.92
CA LEU A 42 -1.90 -7.48 -5.81
C LEU A 42 -0.72 -7.44 -6.81
N HIS A 43 -0.37 -6.28 -7.33
CA HIS A 43 0.82 -6.09 -8.17
C HIS A 43 2.10 -6.49 -7.41
N ALA A 44 2.29 -5.98 -6.19
CA ALA A 44 3.38 -6.37 -5.30
C ALA A 44 3.37 -7.87 -4.92
N TYR A 45 2.20 -8.48 -4.81
CA TYR A 45 2.08 -9.92 -4.58
C TYR A 45 2.47 -10.75 -5.80
N ILE A 46 2.09 -10.36 -7.02
CA ILE A 46 2.36 -11.15 -8.22
C ILE A 46 3.81 -10.95 -8.68
N GLU A 47 4.23 -9.69 -8.80
CA GLU A 47 5.48 -9.31 -9.48
C GLU A 47 6.61 -9.01 -8.51
N GLY A 48 6.29 -8.83 -7.22
CA GLY A 48 7.29 -8.42 -6.25
C GLY A 48 8.31 -9.51 -5.95
N LYS A 49 9.49 -9.06 -5.50
CA LYS A 49 10.60 -9.94 -5.10
C LYS A 49 11.06 -9.60 -3.68
N TYR A 50 11.60 -10.61 -3.00
CA TYR A 50 12.22 -10.41 -1.68
C TYR A 50 13.64 -9.82 -1.80
N SER A 51 14.30 -10.11 -2.91
CA SER A 51 15.64 -9.64 -3.23
C SER A 51 15.88 -9.74 -4.74
N GLY A 52 16.77 -8.90 -5.25
CA GLY A 52 17.01 -8.75 -6.69
C GLY A 52 15.86 -8.03 -7.41
N GLY A 53 16.21 -7.34 -8.50
CA GLY A 53 15.35 -6.35 -9.15
C GLY A 53 15.98 -4.96 -9.06
N GLY A 54 15.24 -3.95 -9.49
CA GLY A 54 15.65 -2.55 -9.45
C GLY A 54 14.55 -1.62 -8.96
N ASP A 55 14.61 -0.37 -9.39
CA ASP A 55 13.67 0.68 -9.06
C ASP A 55 12.22 0.42 -9.54
N ASP A 56 12.06 -0.37 -10.59
CA ASP A 56 10.80 -0.80 -11.20
C ASP A 56 10.20 -2.10 -10.64
N THR A 57 10.87 -2.73 -9.68
CA THR A 57 10.46 -4.04 -9.17
C THR A 57 9.77 -3.85 -7.82
N PRO A 58 8.50 -4.23 -7.61
CA PRO A 58 7.82 -3.99 -6.35
C PRO A 58 8.40 -4.84 -5.22
N ARG A 59 8.40 -4.31 -3.99
CA ARG A 59 8.71 -5.10 -2.80
C ARG A 59 7.66 -6.19 -2.64
N LYS A 60 8.10 -7.44 -2.43
CA LYS A 60 7.19 -8.58 -2.32
C LYS A 60 6.12 -8.39 -1.23
N ASP A 61 4.86 -8.48 -1.62
CA ASP A 61 3.75 -8.74 -0.70
C ASP A 61 3.49 -10.26 -0.61
N THR A 62 3.07 -10.74 0.56
CA THR A 62 2.77 -12.16 0.81
C THR A 62 1.31 -12.43 1.09
N CYS A 63 0.53 -11.39 1.38
CA CYS A 63 -0.87 -11.45 1.70
C CYS A 63 -1.62 -10.23 1.14
N PRO A 64 -1.95 -10.22 -0.18
CA PRO A 64 -2.67 -9.12 -0.79
C PRO A 64 -4.07 -8.95 -0.20
N HIS A 65 -4.62 -9.99 0.44
CA HIS A 65 -5.93 -9.99 1.08
C HIS A 65 -5.91 -9.52 2.55
N CYS A 66 -4.75 -9.10 3.09
CA CYS A 66 -4.60 -8.83 4.53
C CYS A 66 -4.65 -7.36 4.94
N LEU A 67 -4.86 -6.41 4.01
CA LEU A 67 -4.77 -4.97 4.28
C LEU A 67 -5.94 -4.46 5.12
N ASN A 68 -5.93 -4.81 6.41
CA ASN A 68 -7.03 -4.59 7.35
C ASN A 68 -6.88 -3.30 8.18
N ARG A 69 -5.83 -2.52 7.92
CA ARG A 69 -5.65 -1.18 8.48
C ARG A 69 -5.77 -0.15 7.38
N GLY A 70 -6.44 0.96 7.67
CA GLY A 70 -6.94 1.89 6.65
C GLY A 70 -7.04 3.35 7.07
N GLY A 71 -7.84 4.10 6.31
CA GLY A 71 -8.22 5.51 6.51
C GLY A 71 -7.11 6.40 7.06
N THR A 72 -7.20 6.78 8.33
CA THR A 72 -6.25 7.74 8.94
C THR A 72 -4.81 7.24 8.99
N LEU A 73 -4.58 5.91 8.98
CA LEU A 73 -3.25 5.30 8.93
C LEU A 73 -2.74 5.04 7.51
N ALA A 74 -3.64 4.66 6.59
CA ALA A 74 -3.33 4.41 5.18
C ALA A 74 -4.61 4.40 4.34
N ARG A 75 -4.72 5.19 3.28
CA ARG A 75 -5.93 5.22 2.42
C ARG A 75 -6.00 4.00 1.51
N CYS A 76 -4.85 3.50 1.07
CA CYS A 76 -4.72 2.35 0.18
C CYS A 76 -4.43 1.04 0.89
N GLY A 77 -4.42 1.07 2.22
CA GLY A 77 -4.31 -0.08 3.10
C GLY A 77 -2.89 -0.33 3.63
N LEU A 78 -2.85 -0.88 4.84
CA LEU A 78 -1.64 -1.17 5.59
C LEU A 78 -1.70 -2.59 6.17
N PHE A 79 -0.62 -3.35 5.99
CA PHE A 79 -0.43 -4.62 6.69
C PHE A 79 1.05 -4.91 6.94
N GLN A 80 1.42 -5.23 8.18
CA GLN A 80 2.80 -5.59 8.57
C GLN A 80 3.88 -4.63 8.04
N GLY A 81 3.60 -3.32 8.04
CA GLY A 81 4.52 -2.29 7.55
C GLY A 81 4.54 -2.09 6.04
N HIS A 82 3.75 -2.83 5.26
CA HIS A 82 3.45 -2.50 3.87
C HIS A 82 2.34 -1.46 3.84
N ASN A 83 2.71 -0.17 3.69
CA ASN A 83 1.77 0.91 3.47
C ASN A 83 1.62 1.17 1.97
N TYR A 84 0.42 1.02 1.43
CA TYR A 84 0.17 1.19 0.01
C TYR A 84 -0.25 2.60 -0.40
N ASP A 85 -0.24 3.56 0.52
CA ASP A 85 -0.23 4.98 0.14
C ASP A 85 1.09 5.32 -0.55
N GLU A 86 2.19 4.73 -0.08
CA GLU A 86 3.56 4.88 -0.60
C GLU A 86 4.14 3.50 -0.98
N PRO A 87 3.64 2.83 -2.04
CA PRO A 87 4.10 1.50 -2.42
C PRO A 87 5.62 1.50 -2.63
N GLU A 88 6.29 0.44 -2.18
CA GLU A 88 7.76 0.36 -2.21
C GLU A 88 8.24 -0.55 -3.32
N ASN A 89 9.32 -0.19 -4.01
CA ASN A 89 10.11 -1.12 -4.80
C ASN A 89 11.04 -1.97 -3.89
N VAL A 90 11.68 -2.99 -4.47
CA VAL A 90 12.58 -3.93 -3.76
C VAL A 90 13.76 -3.22 -3.14
N GLU A 91 14.17 -2.09 -3.72
CA GLU A 91 15.25 -1.32 -3.17
C GLU A 91 14.77 -0.72 -1.85
N GLY A 92 13.56 -0.17 -1.77
CA GLY A 92 13.02 0.56 -0.63
C GLY A 92 12.76 2.03 -0.93
N ASP A 93 12.65 2.37 -2.21
CA ASP A 93 12.20 3.65 -2.77
C ASP A 93 10.74 3.55 -3.26
N LEU A 94 10.12 4.68 -3.57
CA LEU A 94 8.75 4.69 -4.07
C LEU A 94 8.69 3.90 -5.38
N MET A 95 7.73 2.97 -5.47
CA MET A 95 7.50 2.21 -6.69
C MET A 95 6.97 3.17 -7.78
N PRO A 96 7.57 3.17 -8.99
CA PRO A 96 7.04 3.92 -10.11
C PRO A 96 5.58 3.58 -10.39
N THR A 97 4.82 4.60 -10.76
CA THR A 97 3.40 4.46 -11.10
C THR A 97 3.21 3.44 -12.23
N THR A 98 2.28 2.51 -12.06
CA THR A 98 1.92 1.51 -13.06
C THR A 98 0.42 1.56 -13.32
N ILE A 99 0.02 2.30 -14.35
CA ILE A 99 -1.39 2.39 -14.80
C ILE A 99 -1.90 1.01 -15.19
N GLN A 100 -2.97 0.57 -14.53
CA GLN A 100 -3.56 -0.76 -14.70
C GLN A 100 -4.72 -0.78 -15.69
N ASP A 101 -5.32 0.38 -15.94
CA ASP A 101 -6.38 0.56 -16.91
C ASP A 101 -6.55 2.05 -17.24
N THR A 102 -7.18 2.33 -18.39
CA THR A 102 -7.49 3.69 -18.83
C THR A 102 -8.99 3.77 -19.14
N TYR A 103 -9.66 4.74 -18.54
CA TYR A 103 -11.09 5.00 -18.71
C TYR A 103 -11.36 6.42 -19.20
N VAL A 104 -12.62 6.73 -19.47
CA VAL A 104 -13.13 8.07 -19.73
C VAL A 104 -14.02 8.53 -18.57
N GLU A 105 -14.02 9.83 -18.27
CA GLU A 105 -14.86 10.40 -17.22
C GLU A 105 -16.34 10.03 -17.45
N GLY A 106 -16.97 9.47 -16.41
CA GLY A 106 -18.34 8.97 -16.54
C GLY A 106 -18.49 7.64 -17.29
N ASP A 107 -17.46 6.80 -17.39
CA ASP A 107 -17.61 5.41 -17.87
C ASP A 107 -18.25 4.47 -16.84
N GLU A 108 -18.99 3.49 -17.33
CA GLU A 108 -19.35 2.29 -16.57
C GLU A 108 -18.22 1.26 -16.66
N ILE A 109 -17.45 1.12 -15.58
CA ILE A 109 -16.31 0.22 -15.50
C ILE A 109 -16.68 -1.12 -14.87
N ILE A 110 -15.97 -2.17 -15.26
CA ILE A 110 -16.10 -3.50 -14.68
C ILE A 110 -15.01 -3.67 -13.62
N VAL A 111 -15.43 -4.03 -12.41
CA VAL A 111 -14.54 -4.27 -11.28
C VAL A 111 -14.64 -5.72 -10.85
N GLU A 112 -13.49 -6.37 -10.70
CA GLU A 112 -13.41 -7.71 -10.14
C GLU A 112 -12.78 -7.69 -8.75
N SER A 113 -13.45 -8.29 -7.78
CA SER A 113 -12.94 -8.42 -6.41
C SER A 113 -12.83 -9.88 -6.01
N VAL A 114 -11.89 -10.18 -5.12
CA VAL A 114 -11.66 -11.53 -4.60
C VAL A 114 -11.75 -11.50 -3.08
N ILE A 115 -12.57 -12.36 -2.49
CA ILE A 115 -12.73 -12.49 -1.03
C ILE A 115 -12.29 -13.89 -0.61
N THR A 116 -11.30 -13.96 0.26
CA THR A 116 -10.68 -15.21 0.72
C THR A 116 -11.40 -15.86 1.89
N ALA A 117 -12.12 -15.06 2.69
CA ALA A 117 -13.00 -15.57 3.74
C ALA A 117 -14.28 -14.74 3.82
N HIS A 118 -15.43 -15.43 3.91
CA HIS A 118 -16.74 -14.82 3.74
C HIS A 118 -17.21 -14.19 5.05
N HIS A 119 -17.17 -12.87 5.13
CA HIS A 119 -17.63 -12.09 6.29
C HIS A 119 -18.86 -11.23 5.98
N LYS A 120 -19.62 -11.61 4.94
CA LYS A 120 -20.81 -10.89 4.46
C LYS A 120 -20.46 -9.42 4.19
N GLY A 121 -21.41 -8.50 4.26
CA GLY A 121 -21.10 -7.07 4.16
C GLY A 121 -21.25 -6.54 2.75
N HIS A 122 -20.42 -5.56 2.39
CA HIS A 122 -20.48 -4.90 1.10
C HIS A 122 -19.12 -4.32 0.69
N LEU A 123 -18.98 -4.10 -0.61
CA LEU A 123 -17.85 -3.41 -1.22
C LEU A 123 -18.26 -1.99 -1.57
N THR A 124 -17.35 -1.04 -1.38
CA THR A 124 -17.48 0.34 -1.87
C THR A 124 -16.25 0.70 -2.68
N LEU A 125 -16.46 1.57 -3.67
CA LEU A 125 -15.38 2.15 -4.46
C LEU A 125 -15.47 3.66 -4.44
N LYS A 126 -14.30 4.28 -4.31
CA LYS A 126 -14.09 5.73 -4.41
C LYS A 126 -12.89 5.97 -5.29
N ALA A 127 -12.73 7.18 -5.79
CA ALA A 127 -11.55 7.52 -6.58
C ALA A 127 -10.93 8.87 -6.20
N CYS A 128 -9.65 9.05 -6.47
CA CYS A 128 -8.95 10.30 -6.16
C CYS A 128 -7.87 10.54 -7.22
N ALA A 129 -7.94 11.68 -7.92
CA ALA A 129 -6.86 12.11 -8.79
C ALA A 129 -5.70 12.65 -7.95
N ILE A 130 -4.48 12.21 -8.25
CA ILE A 130 -3.27 12.58 -7.51
C ILE A 130 -2.11 12.85 -8.47
N GLU A 131 -1.08 13.54 -7.98
CA GLU A 131 0.21 13.62 -8.64
C GLU A 131 1.12 12.44 -8.26
N GLU A 132 2.16 12.19 -9.05
CA GLU A 132 3.14 11.13 -8.74
C GLU A 132 3.83 11.40 -7.38
N GLY A 133 3.78 10.40 -6.50
CA GLY A 133 4.31 10.49 -5.14
C GLY A 133 3.44 11.23 -4.13
N GLU A 134 2.28 11.75 -4.54
CA GLU A 134 1.31 12.33 -3.61
C GLU A 134 0.58 11.24 -2.80
N ILE A 135 0.43 11.47 -1.50
CA ILE A 135 -0.39 10.62 -0.63
C ILE A 135 -1.84 11.10 -0.71
N PRO A 136 -2.80 10.25 -1.15
CA PRO A 136 -4.19 10.68 -1.28
C PRO A 136 -4.81 11.05 0.07
N SER A 137 -5.66 12.08 0.09
CA SER A 137 -6.48 12.39 1.26
C SER A 137 -7.75 11.51 1.25
N GLN A 138 -8.31 11.23 2.43
CA GLN A 138 -9.60 10.53 2.50
C GLN A 138 -10.73 11.43 1.97
N ASP A 139 -10.64 12.74 2.17
CA ASP A 139 -11.60 13.71 1.66
C ASP A 139 -11.69 13.67 0.12
N CYS A 140 -10.56 13.53 -0.58
CA CYS A 140 -10.54 13.40 -2.04
C CYS A 140 -11.31 12.15 -2.52
N PHE A 141 -11.15 11.01 -1.84
CA PHE A 141 -11.94 9.82 -2.11
C PHE A 141 -13.43 10.03 -1.78
N ASP A 142 -13.72 10.66 -0.65
CA ASP A 142 -15.08 10.88 -0.16
C ASP A 142 -15.89 11.82 -1.06
N GLU A 143 -15.23 12.74 -1.78
CA GLU A 143 -15.82 13.60 -2.80
C GLU A 143 -16.15 12.88 -4.11
N ASN A 144 -15.57 11.70 -4.34
CA ASN A 144 -15.64 10.99 -5.62
C ASN A 144 -16.05 9.50 -5.45
N PRO A 145 -17.22 9.21 -4.86
CA PRO A 145 -17.73 7.85 -4.79
C PRO A 145 -18.13 7.34 -6.18
N LEU A 146 -17.80 6.09 -6.48
CA LEU A 146 -18.35 5.40 -7.64
C LEU A 146 -19.76 4.90 -7.32
N THR A 147 -20.64 4.92 -8.31
CA THR A 147 -22.01 4.42 -8.15
C THR A 147 -22.09 2.96 -8.60
N PHE A 148 -22.58 2.07 -7.73
CA PHE A 148 -22.84 0.68 -8.08
C PHE A 148 -24.02 0.59 -9.06
N ILE A 149 -23.81 -0.13 -10.18
CA ILE A 149 -24.79 -0.28 -11.25
C ILE A 149 -25.38 -1.69 -11.28
N GLU A 150 -24.52 -2.70 -11.23
CA GLU A 150 -24.94 -4.09 -11.47
C GLU A 150 -24.01 -5.09 -10.79
N ASP A 151 -24.58 -6.08 -10.12
CA ASP A 151 -23.87 -7.30 -9.74
C ASP A 151 -24.06 -8.35 -10.84
N MET A 152 -23.01 -8.52 -11.63
CA MET A 152 -23.03 -9.33 -12.85
C MET A 152 -22.98 -10.84 -12.55
N TYR A 153 -22.73 -11.25 -11.30
CA TYR A 153 -22.60 -12.65 -10.94
C TYR A 153 -23.73 -13.18 -10.07
N TYR A 154 -24.20 -12.40 -9.10
CA TYR A 154 -25.12 -12.89 -8.09
C TYR A 154 -26.43 -12.10 -8.02
N GLY A 155 -26.48 -10.89 -8.58
CA GLY A 155 -27.70 -10.09 -8.70
C GLY A 155 -28.09 -9.33 -7.43
N ALA A 156 -27.12 -8.77 -6.69
CA ALA A 156 -27.40 -7.70 -5.73
C ALA A 156 -28.16 -6.54 -6.40
N ASN A 157 -29.19 -6.03 -5.72
CA ASN A 157 -29.96 -4.87 -6.17
C ASN A 157 -29.18 -3.56 -5.90
N PRO A 158 -29.27 -2.52 -6.74
CA PRO A 158 -28.80 -1.19 -6.38
C PRO A 158 -29.56 -0.64 -5.15
N ASP A 159 -28.87 0.10 -4.28
CA ASP A 159 -29.44 0.72 -3.09
C ASP A 159 -29.57 2.24 -3.29
N PRO A 160 -30.80 2.78 -3.41
CA PRO A 160 -31.01 4.22 -3.61
C PRO A 160 -30.52 5.09 -2.45
N ASP A 161 -30.49 4.56 -1.22
CA ASP A 161 -30.04 5.29 -0.03
C ASP A 161 -28.52 5.22 0.15
N TYR A 162 -27.87 4.22 -0.45
CA TYR A 162 -26.44 3.94 -0.39
C TYR A 162 -25.91 3.47 -1.76
N PRO A 163 -25.91 4.37 -2.77
CA PRO A 163 -25.65 4.02 -4.17
C PRO A 163 -24.24 3.49 -4.43
N GLU A 164 -23.32 3.62 -3.49
CA GLU A 164 -21.93 3.15 -3.59
C GLU A 164 -21.74 1.66 -3.27
N ARG A 165 -22.76 0.98 -2.74
CA ARG A 165 -22.61 -0.35 -2.12
C ARG A 165 -22.94 -1.50 -3.07
N ALA A 166 -21.98 -2.39 -3.26
CA ALA A 166 -22.24 -3.73 -3.79
C ALA A 166 -22.28 -4.76 -2.65
N TYR A 167 -23.46 -5.32 -2.39
CA TYR A 167 -23.69 -6.24 -1.28
C TYR A 167 -23.16 -7.64 -1.58
N ILE A 168 -22.60 -8.31 -0.57
CA ILE A 168 -22.07 -9.66 -0.72
C ILE A 168 -23.19 -10.69 -0.48
N PRO A 169 -23.50 -11.59 -1.44
CA PRO A 169 -24.44 -12.69 -1.25
C PRO A 169 -24.04 -13.60 -0.09
N PRO A 170 -24.99 -14.20 0.63
CA PRO A 170 -24.65 -15.25 1.58
C PRO A 170 -24.15 -16.52 0.87
N VAL A 171 -23.38 -17.34 1.57
CA VAL A 171 -22.69 -18.51 0.97
C VAL A 171 -23.66 -19.48 0.29
N ASN A 172 -24.88 -19.64 0.81
CA ASN A 172 -25.88 -20.57 0.30
C ASN A 172 -26.48 -20.17 -1.06
N VAL A 173 -26.41 -18.90 -1.47
CA VAL A 173 -26.89 -18.46 -2.80
C VAL A 173 -25.78 -18.41 -3.84
N MET A 174 -24.53 -18.66 -3.44
CA MET A 174 -23.39 -18.75 -4.34
C MET A 174 -23.35 -20.14 -5.01
N GLU A 175 -24.48 -20.57 -5.59
CA GLU A 175 -24.79 -21.96 -6.05
C GLU A 175 -23.77 -22.56 -7.03
N ASN A 176 -22.86 -21.76 -7.60
CA ASN A 176 -21.83 -22.23 -8.52
C ASN A 176 -20.40 -21.95 -8.08
N PHE A 177 -20.17 -21.62 -6.78
CA PHE A 177 -18.89 -21.25 -6.19
C PHE A 177 -17.93 -20.76 -7.26
N ARG A 178 -18.13 -19.52 -7.76
CA ARG A 178 -17.19 -18.90 -8.72
C ARG A 178 -15.87 -18.70 -7.98
N ARG A 179 -15.11 -19.78 -7.90
CA ARG A 179 -13.88 -19.88 -7.13
C ARG A 179 -12.78 -19.35 -8.01
N ASP A 180 -12.02 -18.44 -7.43
CA ASP A 180 -10.74 -18.07 -7.97
C ASP A 180 -9.66 -18.87 -7.24
N SER A 181 -8.87 -19.60 -8.02
CA SER A 181 -7.66 -20.27 -7.53
C SER A 181 -6.41 -19.79 -8.28
N THR A 182 -6.52 -18.70 -9.05
CA THR A 182 -5.43 -18.16 -9.89
C THR A 182 -4.39 -17.41 -9.07
N VAL A 183 -4.84 -16.65 -8.06
CA VAL A 183 -3.95 -15.84 -7.20
C VAL A 183 -3.88 -16.43 -5.80
N VAL A 184 -5.02 -16.48 -5.10
CA VAL A 184 -5.14 -17.10 -3.78
C VAL A 184 -6.11 -18.28 -3.91
N PRO A 185 -5.69 -19.52 -3.60
CA PRO A 185 -6.54 -20.70 -3.75
C PRO A 185 -7.86 -20.58 -3.00
N ASN A 186 -8.93 -21.17 -3.56
CA ASN A 186 -10.24 -21.29 -2.89
C ASN A 186 -10.96 -19.97 -2.57
N SER A 187 -10.66 -18.89 -3.29
CA SER A 187 -11.24 -17.58 -3.03
C SER A 187 -12.57 -17.39 -3.77
N LEU A 188 -13.40 -16.47 -3.29
CA LEU A 188 -14.69 -16.12 -3.89
C LEU A 188 -14.51 -14.94 -4.85
N LYS A 189 -15.01 -15.06 -6.09
CA LYS A 189 -14.91 -14.01 -7.11
C LYS A 189 -16.20 -13.21 -7.22
N PHE A 190 -16.05 -11.89 -7.28
CA PHE A 190 -17.13 -10.93 -7.52
C PHE A 190 -16.84 -10.15 -8.80
N LYS A 191 -17.89 -9.78 -9.51
CA LYS A 191 -17.80 -8.95 -10.72
C LYS A 191 -18.95 -7.97 -10.71
N HIS A 192 -18.62 -6.71 -10.49
CA HIS A 192 -19.58 -5.63 -10.33
C HIS A 192 -19.31 -4.57 -11.39
N LYS A 193 -20.36 -3.93 -11.86
CA LYS A 193 -20.28 -2.75 -12.72
C LYS A 193 -20.47 -1.51 -11.87
N TYR A 194 -19.59 -0.54 -12.04
CA TYR A 194 -19.61 0.74 -11.35
C TYR A 194 -19.53 1.89 -12.34
N GLN A 195 -20.22 2.97 -12.04
CA GLN A 195 -20.18 4.22 -12.80
C GLN A 195 -19.16 5.17 -12.16
N LEU A 196 -18.19 5.62 -12.96
CA LEU A 196 -17.23 6.67 -12.56
C LEU A 196 -17.93 8.03 -12.42
N PRO A 197 -17.45 8.92 -11.53
CA PRO A 197 -17.91 10.30 -11.48
C PRO A 197 -17.69 11.02 -12.81
N SER A 198 -18.66 11.81 -13.24
CA SER A 198 -18.65 12.47 -14.56
C SER A 198 -17.65 13.62 -14.69
N SER A 199 -17.04 14.07 -13.58
CA SER A 199 -16.08 15.18 -13.54
C SER A 199 -14.67 14.76 -13.12
N LEU A 200 -14.48 13.49 -12.81
CA LEU A 200 -13.19 12.97 -12.35
C LEU A 200 -12.32 12.62 -13.56
N ARG A 201 -11.09 13.15 -13.57
CA ARG A 201 -10.09 12.90 -14.62
C ARG A 201 -8.68 13.13 -14.06
N GLY A 202 -7.69 12.52 -14.69
CA GLY A 202 -6.29 12.66 -14.33
C GLY A 202 -5.43 11.59 -15.00
N SER A 203 -4.15 11.91 -15.22
CA SER A 203 -3.16 10.95 -15.71
C SER A 203 -2.83 9.87 -14.66
N LEU A 204 -3.05 10.17 -13.39
CA LEU A 204 -3.00 9.22 -12.29
C LEU A 204 -4.22 9.42 -11.38
N VAL A 205 -5.08 8.42 -11.34
CA VAL A 205 -6.23 8.33 -10.45
C VAL A 205 -6.12 7.04 -9.66
N LEU A 206 -6.29 7.13 -8.35
CA LEU A 206 -6.41 5.97 -7.48
C LEU A 206 -7.87 5.57 -7.38
N ILE A 207 -8.18 4.29 -7.55
CA ILE A 207 -9.47 3.70 -7.16
C ILE A 207 -9.27 3.02 -5.80
N GLN A 208 -9.83 3.60 -4.74
CA GLN A 208 -9.88 3.01 -3.41
C GLN A 208 -11.02 1.99 -3.37
N TRP A 209 -10.65 0.72 -3.20
CA TRP A 209 -11.58 -0.36 -2.92
C TRP A 209 -11.61 -0.60 -1.42
N GLN A 210 -12.81 -0.60 -0.84
CA GLN A 210 -13.01 -0.88 0.57
C GLN A 210 -14.01 -2.02 0.74
N TYR A 211 -13.62 -3.03 1.52
CA TYR A 211 -14.53 -4.08 1.96
C TYR A 211 -14.90 -3.85 3.42
N LEU A 212 -16.19 -3.61 3.67
CA LEU A 212 -16.76 -3.51 5.01
C LEU A 212 -17.53 -4.78 5.35
N THR A 213 -17.03 -5.53 6.35
CA THR A 213 -17.65 -6.79 6.77
C THR A 213 -18.97 -6.57 7.53
N ALA A 214 -19.81 -7.62 7.62
CA ALA A 214 -21.08 -7.56 8.35
C ALA A 214 -21.46 -8.89 9.03
N ASN A 215 -20.47 -9.59 9.55
CA ASN A 215 -20.64 -10.80 10.37
C ASN A 215 -20.78 -10.50 11.87
N SER A 216 -20.30 -9.33 12.34
CA SER A 216 -20.38 -8.90 13.74
C SER A 216 -21.49 -7.89 14.01
N CYS A 217 -21.77 -7.01 13.05
CA CYS A 217 -22.84 -6.02 13.05
C CYS A 217 -23.21 -5.68 11.61
N ILE A 218 -24.41 -5.16 11.37
CA ILE A 218 -24.85 -4.69 10.04
C ILE A 218 -24.75 -3.18 9.92
N HIS A 219 -24.47 -2.67 8.72
CA HIS A 219 -24.33 -1.23 8.51
C HIS A 219 -25.68 -0.52 8.51
N LYS A 220 -25.66 0.80 8.75
CA LYS A 220 -26.84 1.65 8.58
C LYS A 220 -27.40 1.46 7.16
N GLY A 221 -28.72 1.30 7.04
CA GLY A 221 -29.42 1.01 5.78
C GLY A 221 -29.80 -0.45 5.58
N TYR A 222 -29.01 -1.41 6.10
CA TYR A 222 -29.20 -2.85 5.83
C TYR A 222 -30.60 -3.38 6.16
N LYS A 223 -31.28 -2.82 7.17
CA LYS A 223 -32.63 -3.26 7.56
C LYS A 223 -33.72 -2.85 6.57
N ASN A 224 -33.46 -1.83 5.76
CA ASN A 224 -34.41 -1.26 4.82
C ASN A 224 -34.03 -1.54 3.36
N TYR A 225 -32.82 -2.03 3.12
CA TYR A 225 -32.37 -2.41 1.79
C TYR A 225 -33.25 -3.52 1.20
N ASP A 226 -33.56 -3.39 -0.09
CA ASP A 226 -34.35 -4.35 -0.86
C ASP A 226 -33.51 -5.58 -1.20
N TRP A 227 -33.34 -6.47 -0.21
CA TRP A 227 -32.53 -7.67 -0.37
C TRP A 227 -33.10 -8.61 -1.44
N PRO A 228 -32.26 -9.12 -2.37
CA PRO A 228 -32.66 -10.24 -3.20
C PRO A 228 -33.12 -11.42 -2.34
N ARG A 229 -34.06 -12.21 -2.87
CA ARG A 229 -34.68 -13.31 -2.12
C ARG A 229 -33.62 -14.26 -1.54
N GLY A 230 -33.59 -14.39 -0.21
CA GLY A 230 -32.69 -15.29 0.51
C GLY A 230 -31.32 -14.70 0.87
N TRP A 231 -31.09 -13.40 0.65
CA TRP A 231 -29.83 -12.71 0.99
C TRP A 231 -29.81 -12.11 2.40
N ASP A 232 -30.95 -11.97 3.04
CA ASP A 232 -31.17 -11.22 4.27
C ASP A 232 -30.79 -11.98 5.56
N ASP A 233 -29.75 -12.83 5.49
CA ASP A 233 -29.39 -13.81 6.52
C ASP A 233 -28.71 -13.21 7.76
N ASN A 234 -28.26 -11.95 7.71
CA ASN A 234 -27.61 -11.23 8.80
C ASN A 234 -28.44 -10.07 9.38
N LYS A 235 -29.67 -9.87 8.92
CA LYS A 235 -30.54 -8.76 9.37
C LYS A 235 -30.86 -8.76 10.88
N HIS A 236 -30.62 -9.89 11.54
CA HIS A 236 -30.82 -10.08 12.98
C HIS A 236 -29.68 -9.50 13.84
N LEU A 237 -28.53 -9.19 13.24
CA LEU A 237 -27.40 -8.60 13.94
C LEU A 237 -27.69 -7.15 14.36
N PRO A 238 -27.01 -6.64 15.42
CA PRO A 238 -27.10 -5.24 15.78
C PRO A 238 -26.54 -4.34 14.68
N THR A 239 -27.01 -3.09 14.62
CA THR A 239 -26.43 -2.09 13.73
C THR A 239 -25.06 -1.64 14.26
N CYS A 240 -24.06 -1.53 13.38
CA CYS A 240 -22.73 -1.04 13.74
C CYS A 240 -22.81 0.39 14.31
N GLY A 241 -21.95 0.69 15.29
CA GLY A 241 -21.76 2.05 15.79
C GLY A 241 -20.94 2.93 14.84
N LYS A 242 -20.25 3.94 15.36
CA LYS A 242 -19.24 4.67 14.58
C LYS A 242 -18.15 3.67 14.15
N LEU A 243 -17.90 3.60 12.85
CA LEU A 243 -16.85 2.73 12.30
C LEU A 243 -15.47 3.28 12.70
N PRO A 244 -14.50 2.43 13.09
CA PRO A 244 -13.12 2.85 13.29
C PRO A 244 -12.54 3.39 11.98
N GLU A 245 -12.03 4.62 12.02
CA GLU A 245 -11.50 5.30 10.83
C GLU A 245 -10.26 4.61 10.27
N ASP A 246 -9.53 3.86 11.09
CA ASP A 246 -8.29 3.16 10.73
C ASP A 246 -8.45 1.63 10.59
N GLY A 247 -9.69 1.14 10.72
CA GLY A 247 -9.99 -0.30 10.73
C GLY A 247 -9.73 -1.00 12.06
N ASP A 248 -9.30 -0.31 13.12
CA ASP A 248 -9.08 -0.92 14.44
C ASP A 248 -10.38 -1.15 15.18
N GLY A 249 -11.05 -2.26 14.88
CA GLY A 249 -12.17 -2.71 15.67
C GLY A 249 -13.22 -3.42 14.86
N VAL A 250 -14.48 -3.13 15.20
CA VAL A 250 -15.65 -3.84 14.67
C VAL A 250 -16.53 -2.88 13.88
N PRO A 251 -16.96 -3.25 12.67
CA PRO A 251 -16.62 -4.46 11.92
C PRO A 251 -15.18 -4.41 11.35
N GLU A 252 -14.66 -5.56 10.93
CA GLU A 252 -13.40 -5.60 10.16
C GLU A 252 -13.59 -4.87 8.82
N GLN A 253 -12.52 -4.22 8.37
CA GLN A 253 -12.48 -3.43 7.16
C GLN A 253 -11.18 -3.70 6.39
N PHE A 254 -11.21 -3.62 5.07
CA PHE A 254 -10.04 -3.86 4.21
C PHE A 254 -9.95 -2.79 3.13
N TRP A 255 -8.74 -2.32 2.80
CA TRP A 255 -8.49 -1.26 1.84
C TRP A 255 -7.44 -1.66 0.83
N ASN A 256 -7.68 -1.35 -0.44
CA ASN A 256 -6.73 -1.46 -1.54
C ASN A 256 -6.84 -0.20 -2.40
N CYS A 257 -5.79 0.13 -3.16
CA CYS A 257 -5.88 1.06 -4.28
C CYS A 257 -5.39 0.43 -5.57
N ALA A 258 -6.01 0.78 -6.70
CA ALA A 258 -5.47 0.55 -8.04
C ALA A 258 -5.16 1.88 -8.71
N GLU A 259 -4.13 1.90 -9.55
CA GLU A 259 -3.70 3.06 -10.33
C GLU A 259 -4.32 2.98 -11.73
N VAL A 260 -5.03 4.02 -12.14
CA VAL A 260 -5.70 4.09 -13.45
C VAL A 260 -5.54 5.48 -14.04
N GLU A 261 -5.73 5.60 -15.33
CA GLU A 261 -5.87 6.88 -16.01
C GLU A 261 -7.35 7.15 -16.31
N ILE A 262 -7.81 8.39 -16.15
CA ILE A 262 -9.16 8.79 -16.53
C ILE A 262 -9.09 10.01 -17.46
N LEU A 263 -9.45 9.78 -18.72
CA LEU A 263 -9.41 10.76 -19.79
C LEU A 263 -10.66 11.65 -19.80
N PRO A 264 -10.57 12.90 -20.30
CA PRO A 264 -11.73 13.75 -20.51
C PRO A 264 -12.71 13.15 -21.53
N LYS A 265 -14.01 13.43 -21.37
CA LYS A 265 -15.03 12.98 -22.30
C LYS A 265 -14.78 13.52 -23.71
N GLY A 266 -14.90 12.65 -24.70
CA GLY A 266 -14.58 12.96 -26.10
C GLY A 266 -13.14 12.65 -26.53
N SER A 267 -12.30 12.20 -25.59
CA SER A 267 -11.07 11.49 -25.92
C SER A 267 -11.45 10.10 -26.43
N SER A 268 -11.10 9.74 -27.66
CA SER A 268 -11.29 8.38 -28.18
C SER A 268 -10.20 7.48 -27.63
N HIS A 269 -10.56 6.29 -27.12
CA HIS A 269 -9.60 5.19 -26.98
C HIS A 269 -8.97 4.95 -28.35
N ALA A 270 -7.66 5.15 -28.45
CA ALA A 270 -6.92 4.62 -29.59
C ALA A 270 -6.93 3.09 -29.44
N GLU A 271 -7.98 2.43 -29.93
CA GLU A 271 -7.90 1.00 -30.23
C GLU A 271 -6.84 0.85 -31.33
N GLU A 272 -5.67 0.38 -30.94
CA GLU A 272 -4.61 -0.03 -31.85
C GLU A 272 -5.09 -1.30 -32.58
N SER A 273 -5.81 -1.10 -33.69
CA SER A 273 -6.09 -2.17 -34.65
C SER A 273 -4.77 -2.54 -35.33
N SER A 274 -4.25 -3.71 -34.97
CA SER A 274 -3.13 -4.36 -35.63
C SER A 274 -3.51 -4.77 -37.05
N GLU A 275 -3.15 -3.95 -38.04
CA GLU A 275 -2.95 -4.40 -39.42
C GLU A 275 -1.45 -4.58 -39.66
N GLU A 276 -1.06 -5.84 -39.63
CA GLU A 276 0.21 -6.38 -40.09
C GLU A 276 0.34 -6.12 -41.61
N SER A 277 1.29 -5.27 -42.01
CA SER A 277 1.86 -5.36 -43.36
C SER A 277 3.38 -5.18 -43.29
N SER A 278 4.03 -6.31 -43.56
CA SER A 278 5.44 -6.48 -43.80
C SER A 278 5.87 -5.78 -45.09
N GLU A 279 6.93 -4.95 -45.05
CA GLU A 279 7.93 -4.92 -46.12
C GLU A 279 9.32 -4.66 -45.53
N GLU A 280 10.26 -5.47 -46.01
CA GLU A 280 11.68 -5.57 -45.66
C GLU A 280 12.53 -4.78 -46.69
N PHE A 281 13.85 -4.64 -46.42
CA PHE A 281 14.93 -4.12 -47.28
C PHE A 281 15.09 -2.57 -47.37
N SER A 282 16.28 -1.94 -47.31
CA SER A 282 17.67 -2.35 -47.07
C SER A 282 18.63 -1.14 -47.11
N ASP A 283 19.79 -1.32 -46.47
CA ASP A 283 21.15 -0.88 -46.90
C ASP A 283 21.66 0.56 -46.63
N THR A 284 22.55 0.63 -45.62
CA THR A 284 23.93 1.17 -45.58
C THR A 284 24.24 2.59 -46.10
N SER A 285 24.77 3.45 -45.23
CA SER A 285 26.22 3.74 -45.14
C SER A 285 26.53 5.00 -44.30
N GLN A 286 27.48 4.82 -43.37
CA GLN A 286 28.61 5.68 -42.98
C GLN A 286 28.54 7.22 -43.10
N GLY A 287 28.94 7.88 -42.00
CA GLY A 287 29.43 9.26 -42.01
C GLY A 287 29.77 9.78 -40.62
N GLU A 288 30.93 9.42 -40.07
CA GLU A 288 31.70 10.29 -39.18
C GLU A 288 32.58 11.20 -40.06
N PRO A 289 33.01 12.42 -39.64
CA PRO A 289 34.19 12.48 -38.75
C PRO A 289 34.27 13.68 -37.76
N THR A 290 34.91 13.40 -36.63
CA THR A 290 36.00 14.16 -35.94
C THR A 290 35.80 15.56 -35.34
N ASP A 291 36.07 15.61 -34.02
CA ASP A 291 37.05 16.41 -33.26
C ASP A 291 37.18 17.94 -33.46
N LEU A 292 37.14 18.69 -32.35
CA LEU A 292 38.35 19.23 -31.69
C LEU A 292 38.04 20.17 -30.51
N ASP A 293 38.67 19.83 -29.38
CA ASP A 293 39.25 20.64 -28.30
C ASP A 293 38.97 22.15 -28.21
N SER A 294 38.76 22.65 -26.98
CA SER A 294 39.85 23.26 -26.18
C SER A 294 39.33 24.09 -25.00
N ASN A 295 39.93 23.82 -23.84
CA ASN A 295 39.95 24.62 -22.62
C ASN A 295 40.26 26.11 -22.87
N ASN A 296 39.81 26.99 -21.98
CA ASN A 296 40.77 27.79 -21.20
C ASN A 296 40.17 28.39 -19.92
N GLU A 297 40.98 28.28 -18.88
CA GLU A 297 40.90 28.97 -17.59
C GLU A 297 41.13 30.48 -17.74
N SER A 298 40.62 31.27 -16.79
CA SER A 298 41.38 32.37 -16.20
C SER A 298 40.84 32.73 -14.82
N GLU A 299 41.50 32.14 -13.83
CA GLU A 299 41.95 32.66 -12.54
C GLU A 299 41.85 34.19 -12.30
N SER A 300 41.43 34.59 -11.09
CA SER A 300 42.25 35.45 -10.22
C SER A 300 41.70 35.49 -8.79
N THR A 301 42.46 34.90 -7.85
CA THR A 301 42.96 35.46 -6.56
C THR A 301 42.02 36.31 -5.70
N SER A 302 41.95 36.24 -4.37
CA SER A 302 42.68 35.56 -3.30
C SER A 302 42.08 36.14 -2.01
N LEU A 303 42.02 35.39 -0.91
CA LEU A 303 42.60 35.75 0.38
C LEU A 303 42.10 34.78 1.46
N GLU A 304 43.07 34.16 2.11
CA GLU A 304 42.93 33.31 3.28
C GLU A 304 42.35 34.07 4.47
N SER A 305 41.46 33.42 5.21
CA SER A 305 41.44 33.54 6.66
C SER A 305 41.12 32.17 7.23
N SER A 306 42.16 31.52 7.72
CA SER A 306 42.08 30.40 8.64
C SER A 306 41.33 30.84 9.90
N GLU A 307 40.09 30.39 10.07
CA GLU A 307 39.44 30.43 11.37
C GLU A 307 39.00 29.02 11.77
N SER A 308 39.26 28.77 13.04
CA SER A 308 39.21 27.51 13.76
C SER A 308 37.83 26.85 13.72
N PHE A 309 37.86 25.53 13.64
CA PHE A 309 36.74 24.64 13.94
C PHE A 309 36.27 24.87 15.38
N ASP A 310 35.22 25.67 15.54
CA ASP A 310 34.41 25.70 16.76
C ASP A 310 33.26 24.71 16.59
N ASP A 311 33.23 23.72 17.47
CA ASP A 311 32.14 22.76 17.69
C ASP A 311 30.91 23.53 18.20
N GLU A 312 30.19 24.21 17.29
CA GLU A 312 28.89 24.76 17.59
C GLU A 312 27.88 23.61 17.76
N SER A 313 27.68 23.22 19.02
CA SER A 313 26.55 22.40 19.44
C SER A 313 25.25 23.12 19.10
N TYR A 314 24.72 22.89 17.90
CA TYR A 314 23.44 23.40 17.47
C TYR A 314 22.32 22.90 18.38
N GLY A 315 21.42 23.80 18.78
CA GLY A 315 20.33 23.52 19.72
C GLY A 315 19.37 22.46 19.18
N TYR A 316 18.54 21.88 20.04
CA TYR A 316 17.61 20.81 19.66
C TYR A 316 16.70 21.18 18.48
N ASP A 317 16.24 22.43 18.42
CA ASP A 317 15.34 22.94 17.38
C ASP A 317 16.05 23.43 16.10
N ASP A 318 17.36 23.20 15.96
CA ASP A 318 18.09 23.59 14.76
C ASP A 318 17.61 22.79 13.53
N PRO A 319 17.23 23.44 12.41
CA PRO A 319 16.80 22.75 11.19
C PRO A 319 17.81 21.73 10.69
N ARG A 320 19.12 21.94 10.94
CA ARG A 320 20.17 21.00 10.56
C ARG A 320 20.04 19.65 11.25
N ASN A 321 19.37 19.57 12.40
CA ASN A 321 19.08 18.29 13.04
C ASN A 321 18.11 17.41 12.23
N HIS A 322 17.51 17.97 11.17
CA HIS A 322 16.57 17.30 10.27
C HIS A 322 17.18 16.97 8.89
N TYR A 323 18.52 17.02 8.76
CA TYR A 323 19.23 16.77 7.51
C TYR A 323 19.93 15.41 7.52
N PHE A 324 19.58 14.50 6.61
CA PHE A 324 20.21 13.17 6.57
C PHE A 324 20.51 12.73 5.14
N CYS A 325 21.54 11.90 5.00
CA CYS A 325 21.98 11.35 3.73
C CYS A 325 21.10 10.18 3.29
N GLY A 326 20.78 10.16 2.00
CA GLY A 326 20.13 9.03 1.36
C GLY A 326 20.38 9.02 -0.14
N THR A 327 20.09 7.90 -0.80
CA THR A 327 20.01 7.86 -2.27
C THR A 327 18.72 8.52 -2.77
N SER A 328 17.73 8.69 -1.89
CA SER A 328 16.50 9.46 -2.07
C SER A 328 16.07 10.07 -0.74
N TRP A 329 15.17 11.06 -0.79
CA TRP A 329 14.57 11.65 0.42
C TRP A 329 13.93 10.58 1.31
N ARG A 330 13.29 9.55 0.71
CA ARG A 330 12.65 8.46 1.45
C ARG A 330 13.68 7.59 2.18
N ARG A 331 14.83 7.34 1.56
CA ARG A 331 15.94 6.61 2.20
C ARG A 331 16.55 7.38 3.33
N ALA A 332 16.72 8.68 3.15
CA ALA A 332 17.17 9.57 4.21
C ALA A 332 16.17 9.57 5.38
N LYS A 333 14.86 9.73 5.11
CA LYS A 333 13.78 9.64 6.12
C LYS A 333 13.81 8.33 6.88
N ARG A 334 13.93 7.20 6.18
CA ARG A 334 13.94 5.87 6.81
C ARG A 334 15.16 5.69 7.71
N LYS A 335 16.38 5.97 7.23
CA LYS A 335 17.60 5.92 8.06
C LYS A 335 17.47 6.83 9.28
N CYS A 336 17.00 8.05 9.07
CA CYS A 336 16.75 9.02 10.12
C CYS A 336 15.77 8.50 11.19
N LEU A 337 14.65 7.88 10.79
CA LEU A 337 13.64 7.32 11.71
C LEU A 337 14.11 6.04 12.41
N GLU A 338 14.82 5.15 11.70
CA GLU A 338 15.23 3.84 12.21
C GLU A 338 16.36 3.94 13.22
N ASN A 339 17.42 4.68 12.89
CA ASN A 339 18.65 4.68 13.68
C ASN A 339 19.33 6.04 13.78
N ARG A 340 18.82 7.08 13.11
CA ARG A 340 19.45 8.41 13.02
C ARG A 340 20.88 8.33 12.47
N ALA A 341 21.17 7.34 11.65
CA ALA A 341 22.45 7.24 10.96
C ALA A 341 22.53 8.22 9.79
N ASP A 342 23.75 8.57 9.42
CA ASP A 342 24.07 9.42 8.27
C ASP A 342 23.48 10.83 8.34
N HIS A 343 23.49 11.45 9.53
CA HIS A 343 23.19 12.86 9.73
C HIS A 343 24.18 13.75 8.96
N CYS A 344 23.70 14.71 8.18
CA CYS A 344 24.51 15.64 7.40
C CYS A 344 24.29 17.09 7.86
N PRO A 345 24.87 17.50 9.01
CA PRO A 345 24.58 18.79 9.65
C PRO A 345 24.95 20.01 8.79
N GLU A 346 25.90 19.86 7.86
CA GLU A 346 26.31 20.94 6.97
C GLU A 346 25.30 21.19 5.83
N GLY A 347 24.34 20.30 5.61
CA GLY A 347 23.39 20.41 4.50
C GLY A 347 24.03 20.18 3.12
N THR A 348 25.21 19.55 3.07
CA THR A 348 25.95 19.33 1.81
C THR A 348 26.07 17.86 1.48
N ASP A 349 26.08 17.53 0.18
CA ASP A 349 26.25 16.15 -0.28
C ASP A 349 27.66 15.61 0.00
N ARG A 350 28.63 16.48 0.30
CA ARG A 350 30.03 16.11 0.51
C ARG A 350 30.25 15.25 1.75
N VAL A 351 29.41 15.41 2.76
CA VAL A 351 29.47 14.59 3.98
C VAL A 351 28.73 13.26 3.81
N CYS A 352 28.00 13.08 2.70
CA CYS A 352 27.24 11.87 2.46
C CYS A 352 28.10 10.76 1.85
N PRO A 353 27.80 9.48 2.18
CA PRO A 353 28.45 8.35 1.54
C PRO A 353 28.26 8.38 0.01
N ASP A 354 29.17 7.74 -0.72
CA ASP A 354 29.14 7.70 -2.19
C ASP A 354 27.75 7.33 -2.74
N GLY A 355 27.28 8.13 -3.71
CA GLY A 355 25.98 7.96 -4.35
C GLY A 355 24.79 8.48 -3.53
N GLN A 356 25.01 9.16 -2.39
CA GLN A 356 23.96 9.77 -1.59
C GLN A 356 24.02 11.31 -1.63
N GLN A 357 22.87 11.92 -1.37
CA GLN A 357 22.70 13.37 -1.24
C GLN A 357 22.13 13.70 0.14
N CYS A 358 22.37 14.92 0.61
CA CYS A 358 21.87 15.40 1.89
C CYS A 358 20.45 15.96 1.72
N TYR A 359 19.46 15.32 2.35
CA TYR A 359 18.06 15.72 2.27
C TYR A 359 17.63 16.46 3.53
N ALA A 360 16.98 17.61 3.34
CA ALA A 360 16.44 18.44 4.41
C ALA A 360 14.98 18.09 4.77
N ASP A 361 14.47 18.76 5.81
CA ASP A 361 13.07 18.71 6.25
C ASP A 361 12.55 17.30 6.59
N LEU A 362 13.44 16.43 7.08
CA LEU A 362 13.06 15.09 7.49
C LEU A 362 12.31 15.12 8.82
N PRO A 363 11.30 14.25 9.03
CA PRO A 363 10.42 14.31 10.21
C PRO A 363 11.08 13.93 11.54
N CYS A 364 12.36 13.58 11.52
CA CYS A 364 13.12 13.10 12.67
C CYS A 364 14.29 14.03 12.96
N ASN A 365 14.63 14.09 14.24
CA ASN A 365 15.65 14.97 14.77
C ASN A 365 16.84 14.13 15.27
N ALA A 366 18.04 14.46 14.79
CA ALA A 366 19.29 13.77 15.15
C ALA A 366 19.57 13.76 16.66
N MET A 367 19.11 14.79 17.37
CA MET A 367 19.29 14.95 18.82
C MET A 367 18.19 14.26 19.65
N ALA A 368 17.11 13.77 19.02
CA ALA A 368 16.05 13.08 19.73
C ALA A 368 16.57 11.74 20.29
N SER A 369 16.61 11.59 21.63
CA SER A 369 17.04 10.33 22.24
C SER A 369 16.17 9.16 21.78
N GLY A 370 16.79 8.14 21.17
CA GLY A 370 16.10 6.92 20.78
C GLY A 370 15.50 6.23 22.00
N ARG A 371 14.20 5.92 21.99
CA ARG A 371 13.60 5.02 22.97
C ARG A 371 14.26 3.64 22.82
N ARG A 372 15.35 3.40 23.53
CA ARG A 372 15.72 2.05 23.93
C ARG A 372 14.56 1.53 24.77
N THR A 373 13.98 0.41 24.36
CA THR A 373 13.00 -0.35 25.13
C THR A 373 13.47 -0.45 26.58
N ARG A 374 12.78 0.24 27.49
CA ARG A 374 12.98 0.09 28.92
C ARG A 374 12.49 -1.31 29.28
N SER A 375 13.43 -2.23 29.49
CA SER A 375 13.19 -3.45 30.27
C SER A 375 12.58 -3.02 31.60
N LEU A 376 11.28 -3.27 31.78
CA LEU A 376 10.62 -3.16 33.06
C LEU A 376 11.19 -4.26 33.97
N ARG A 377 12.17 -3.89 34.80
CA ARG A 377 12.32 -4.49 36.13
C ARG A 377 11.58 -3.58 37.10
N GLY A 378 10.58 -4.15 37.76
CA GLY A 378 9.73 -3.57 38.77
C GLY A 378 8.68 -4.59 39.12
#